data_AF-A0A3N0BYN2-F1
#
_entry.id   AF-A0A3N0BYN2-F1
#
_cell.length_a   1.000
_cell.length_b   1.000
_cell.length_c   1.000
_cell.angle_alpha   90.00
_cell.angle_beta   90.00
_cell.angle_gamma   90.00
#
_symmetry.space_group_name_H-M   'P 1'
#
loop_
_entity.id
_entity.type
_entity.pdbx_description
1 polymer ?
#
loop_
_entity_poly.entity_id
_entity_poly.type
_entity_poly.pdbx_seq_one_letter_code
_entity_poly.pdbx_strand_id
1 'polypeptide(L)'
;MYIQEITIDIKSNADKDELIDEFGLLMSFYRGSGQTLGRIESHYIENNKIVCLPFTLEKNSLEKKFNNFYVNRQSEKIEKLCNSKLTFKTVGKSYDSYKTPCKCKKSDFYILITNYITIQSPLICGTCNKSVPLYRLPQFYDYGYMPILSWETNYISCDRLQMNCEVGERWALMGVISKVATYFCAKWPHVSLQSIHFVSAETVHLADLKMF
;
A
#
# COMPACT_ATOMS: atom_id res chain seq x y z
N MET A 1 -2.58 15.49 2.76
CA MET A 1 -2.66 14.65 1.55
C MET A 1 -3.74 15.20 0.65
N TYR A 2 -3.52 15.20 -0.66
CA TYR A 2 -4.40 15.77 -1.66
C TYR A 2 -4.74 14.72 -2.71
N ILE A 3 -5.94 14.81 -3.26
CA ILE A 3 -6.32 14.09 -4.47
C ILE A 3 -6.04 15.04 -5.62
N GLN A 4 -5.18 14.60 -6.53
CA GLN A 4 -4.91 15.31 -7.78
C GLN A 4 -5.68 14.63 -8.90
N GLU A 5 -5.84 15.34 -10.00
CA GLU A 5 -6.38 14.87 -11.26
C GLU A 5 -5.32 15.15 -12.32
N ILE A 6 -4.85 14.07 -12.95
CA ILE A 6 -3.94 14.11 -14.09
C ILE A 6 -4.78 13.72 -15.31
N THR A 7 -4.86 14.60 -16.31
CA THR A 7 -5.59 14.29 -17.54
C THR A 7 -4.80 14.58 -18.79
N ILE A 8 -5.07 13.80 -19.84
CA ILE A 8 -4.58 14.04 -21.19
C ILE A 8 -5.66 13.68 -22.21
N ASP A 9 -5.92 14.61 -23.14
CA ASP A 9 -6.81 14.35 -24.27
C ASP A 9 -6.11 13.49 -25.32
N ILE A 10 -6.80 12.49 -25.85
CA ILE A 10 -6.36 11.63 -26.94
C ILE A 10 -6.84 12.28 -28.26
N LYS A 11 -5.93 12.97 -28.95
CA LYS A 11 -6.18 13.63 -30.24
C LYS A 11 -5.57 12.91 -31.44
N SER A 12 -4.95 11.76 -31.21
CA SER A 12 -4.32 10.93 -32.23
C SER A 12 -5.18 9.69 -32.52
N ASN A 13 -4.81 8.99 -33.59
CA ASN A 13 -5.36 7.67 -33.93
C ASN A 13 -4.49 6.53 -33.35
N ALA A 14 -3.70 6.81 -32.30
CA ALA A 14 -2.88 5.79 -31.65
C ALA A 14 -3.76 4.72 -31.00
N ASP A 15 -3.20 3.51 -30.87
CA ASP A 15 -3.90 2.42 -30.22
C ASP A 15 -4.19 2.75 -28.74
N LYS A 16 -5.42 2.46 -28.30
CA LYS A 16 -5.85 2.85 -26.95
C LYS A 16 -5.17 2.02 -25.88
N ASP A 17 -4.92 0.75 -26.14
CA ASP A 17 -4.27 -0.15 -25.18
C ASP A 17 -2.80 0.28 -24.98
N GLU A 18 -2.09 0.59 -26.08
CA GLU A 18 -0.74 1.18 -26.00
C GLU A 18 -0.72 2.48 -25.17
N LEU A 19 -1.68 3.38 -25.38
CA LEU A 19 -1.77 4.63 -24.62
C LEU A 19 -2.00 4.39 -23.12
N ILE A 20 -2.84 3.41 -22.76
CA ILE A 20 -3.10 3.04 -21.36
C ILE A 20 -1.84 2.50 -20.71
N ASP A 21 -1.10 1.62 -21.39
CA ASP A 21 0.14 1.04 -20.86
C ASP A 21 1.21 2.13 -20.64
N GLU A 22 1.40 3.02 -21.61
CA GLU A 22 2.35 4.13 -21.52
C GLU A 22 1.95 5.14 -20.42
N PHE A 23 0.64 5.34 -20.22
CA PHE A 23 0.12 6.17 -19.12
C PHE A 23 0.34 5.51 -17.76
N GLY A 24 0.10 4.20 -17.67
CA GLY A 24 0.39 3.40 -16.48
C GLY A 24 1.86 3.47 -16.09
N LEU A 25 2.75 3.38 -17.08
CA LEU A 25 4.18 3.53 -16.89
C LEU A 25 4.54 4.93 -16.37
N LEU A 26 3.93 6.00 -16.90
CA LEU A 26 4.11 7.35 -16.38
C LEU A 26 3.71 7.45 -14.90
N MET A 27 2.57 6.86 -14.51
CA MET A 27 2.13 6.84 -13.12
C MET A 27 3.11 6.09 -12.21
N SER A 28 3.70 4.98 -12.70
CA SER A 28 4.76 4.29 -11.94
C SER A 28 6.01 5.16 -11.76
N PHE A 29 6.37 6.00 -12.73
CA PHE A 29 7.51 6.92 -12.59
C PHE A 29 7.20 8.07 -11.62
N TYR A 30 5.97 8.59 -11.60
CA TYR A 30 5.54 9.55 -10.58
C TYR A 30 5.63 8.97 -9.16
N ARG A 31 5.24 7.70 -8.99
CA ARG A 31 5.42 6.99 -7.72
C ARG A 31 6.91 6.79 -7.42
N GLY A 32 7.69 6.33 -8.39
CA GLY A 32 9.13 6.08 -8.25
C GLY A 32 9.96 7.32 -7.92
N SER A 33 9.53 8.50 -8.39
CA SER A 33 10.12 9.79 -8.02
C SER A 33 9.61 10.31 -6.67
N GLY A 34 8.64 9.64 -6.07
CA GLY A 34 8.10 9.96 -4.76
C GLY A 34 7.09 11.10 -4.74
N GLN A 35 6.61 11.52 -5.91
CA GLN A 35 5.65 12.61 -6.07
C GLN A 35 4.21 12.18 -5.75
N THR A 36 3.85 10.95 -6.10
CA THR A 36 2.57 10.33 -5.76
C THR A 36 2.72 9.25 -4.69
N LEU A 37 1.61 8.95 -4.02
CA LEU A 37 1.49 8.00 -2.92
C LEU A 37 0.48 6.91 -3.28
N GLY A 38 0.59 5.75 -2.66
CA GLY A 38 -0.29 4.62 -2.96
C GLY A 38 0.16 3.78 -4.15
N ARG A 39 -0.27 2.52 -4.16
CA ARG A 39 0.18 1.51 -5.14
C ARG A 39 -0.75 1.37 -6.33
N ILE A 40 -2.03 1.63 -6.12
CA ILE A 40 -3.09 1.48 -7.11
C ILE A 40 -3.81 2.81 -7.16
N GLU A 41 -3.84 3.40 -8.34
CA GLU A 41 -4.48 4.68 -8.60
C GLU A 41 -5.71 4.45 -9.48
N SER A 42 -6.73 5.28 -9.32
CA SER A 42 -7.95 5.17 -10.13
C SER A 42 -7.69 5.75 -11.51
N HIS A 43 -7.72 4.91 -12.55
CA HIS A 43 -7.55 5.31 -13.95
C HIS A 43 -8.82 4.98 -14.73
N TYR A 44 -9.24 5.88 -15.61
CA TYR A 44 -10.35 5.63 -16.53
C TYR A 44 -10.23 6.47 -17.80
N ILE A 45 -10.98 6.07 -18.84
CA ILE A 45 -11.13 6.83 -20.07
C ILE A 45 -12.55 7.36 -20.15
N GLU A 46 -12.68 8.65 -20.40
CA GLU A 46 -13.96 9.31 -20.63
C GLU A 46 -13.82 10.25 -21.83
N ASN A 47 -14.69 10.14 -22.84
CA ASN A 47 -14.72 11.06 -23.99
C ASN A 47 -13.34 11.29 -24.68
N ASN A 48 -12.60 10.21 -24.96
CA ASN A 48 -11.23 10.27 -25.49
C ASN A 48 -10.25 11.07 -24.61
N LYS A 49 -10.45 11.05 -23.29
CA LYS A 49 -9.54 11.62 -22.31
C LYS A 49 -9.15 10.55 -21.31
N ILE A 50 -7.86 10.42 -21.05
CA ILE A 50 -7.36 9.58 -19.97
C ILE A 50 -7.38 10.44 -18.70
N VAL A 51 -7.96 9.91 -17.62
CA VAL A 51 -8.02 10.56 -16.32
C VAL A 51 -7.43 9.62 -15.27
N CYS A 52 -6.59 10.17 -14.41
CA CYS A 52 -6.06 9.49 -13.23
C CYS A 52 -6.18 10.38 -12.00
N LEU A 53 -6.51 9.77 -10.86
CA LEU A 53 -6.74 10.47 -9.60
C LEU A 53 -5.72 10.08 -8.52
N PRO A 54 -4.43 10.47 -8.65
CA PRO A 54 -3.42 10.03 -7.70
C PRO A 54 -3.42 10.83 -6.40
N PHE A 55 -2.93 10.20 -5.34
CA PHE A 55 -2.71 10.87 -4.05
C PHE A 55 -1.35 11.53 -4.00
N THR A 56 -1.29 12.76 -3.47
CA THR A 56 -0.03 13.46 -3.21
C THR A 56 0.06 13.95 -1.78
N LEU A 57 1.28 14.02 -1.24
CA LEU A 57 1.46 14.51 0.12
C LEU A 57 1.19 16.02 0.21
N GLU A 58 1.58 16.78 -0.82
CA GLU A 58 1.44 18.24 -0.91
C GLU A 58 0.68 18.66 -2.18
N LYS A 59 0.16 19.89 -2.20
CA LYS A 59 -0.59 20.40 -3.38
C LYS A 59 0.27 20.47 -4.63
N ASN A 60 1.53 20.82 -4.44
CA ASN A 60 2.50 21.09 -5.48
C ASN A 60 3.44 19.91 -5.78
N SER A 61 3.15 18.72 -5.27
CA SER A 61 4.03 17.56 -5.46
C SER A 61 4.22 17.16 -6.93
N LEU A 62 3.33 17.56 -7.84
CA LEU A 62 3.41 17.28 -9.29
C LEU A 62 4.03 18.43 -10.11
N GLU A 63 4.59 19.46 -9.47
CA GLU A 63 5.28 20.52 -10.21
C GLU A 63 6.52 19.98 -10.95
N LYS A 64 6.73 20.44 -12.19
CA LYS A 64 7.84 19.98 -13.05
C LYS A 64 9.23 20.03 -12.41
N LYS A 65 9.46 20.92 -11.44
CA LYS A 65 10.75 21.03 -10.72
C LYS A 65 11.10 19.79 -9.88
N PHE A 66 10.10 18.96 -9.56
CA PHE A 66 10.28 17.71 -8.80
C PHE A 66 10.35 16.48 -9.71
N ASN A 67 10.17 16.66 -11.02
CA ASN A 67 10.30 15.57 -11.97
C ASN A 67 11.76 15.10 -12.06
N ASN A 68 11.92 13.79 -12.12
CA ASN A 68 13.20 13.18 -12.45
C ASN A 68 13.30 12.95 -13.97
N PHE A 69 14.43 12.38 -14.39
CA PHE A 69 14.70 12.04 -15.79
C PHE A 69 13.58 11.18 -16.41
N TYR A 70 13.13 10.13 -15.72
CA TYR A 70 12.12 9.21 -16.25
C TYR A 70 10.75 9.84 -16.41
N VAL A 71 10.31 10.64 -15.41
CA VAL A 71 9.03 11.35 -15.47
C VAL A 71 9.03 12.32 -16.65
N ASN A 72 10.11 13.09 -16.85
CA ASN A 72 10.21 14.02 -17.98
C ASN A 72 10.19 13.26 -19.31
N ARG A 73 11.02 12.22 -19.47
CA ARG A 73 11.10 11.42 -20.70
C ARG A 73 9.76 10.79 -21.07
N GLN A 74 9.07 10.20 -20.09
CA GLN A 74 7.80 9.53 -20.30
C GLN A 74 6.66 10.53 -20.54
N SER A 75 6.67 11.68 -19.84
CA SER A 75 5.71 12.76 -20.10
C SER A 75 5.82 13.25 -21.54
N GLU A 76 7.03 13.48 -22.05
CA GLU A 76 7.21 13.90 -23.44
C GLU A 76 6.74 12.82 -24.45
N LYS A 77 7.01 11.54 -24.17
CA LYS A 77 6.55 10.43 -25.01
C LYS A 77 5.02 10.41 -25.09
N ILE A 78 4.34 10.50 -23.96
CA ILE A 78 2.88 10.42 -23.93
C ILE A 78 2.20 11.64 -24.55
N GLU A 79 2.78 12.83 -24.34
CA GLU A 79 2.28 14.06 -24.96
C GLU A 79 2.39 14.00 -26.49
N LYS A 80 3.45 13.38 -27.02
CA LYS A 80 3.61 13.12 -28.46
C LYS A 80 2.60 12.09 -28.96
N LEU A 81 2.44 10.96 -28.26
CA LEU A 81 1.51 9.90 -28.65
C LEU A 81 0.06 10.38 -28.67
N CYS A 82 -0.37 11.15 -27.67
CA CYS A 82 -1.73 11.70 -27.59
C CYS A 82 -1.94 12.97 -28.42
N ASN A 83 -0.87 13.59 -28.93
CA ASN A 83 -0.88 14.93 -29.54
C ASN A 83 -1.57 15.98 -28.66
N SER A 84 -1.34 15.92 -27.35
CA SER A 84 -1.92 16.82 -26.35
C SER A 84 -0.97 16.97 -25.16
N LYS A 85 -1.28 17.91 -24.25
CA LYS A 85 -0.46 18.17 -23.07
C LYS A 85 -1.08 17.57 -21.81
N LEU A 86 -0.23 17.12 -20.90
CA LEU A 86 -0.68 16.72 -19.57
C LEU A 86 -1.20 17.93 -18.81
N THR A 87 -2.35 17.75 -18.16
CA THR A 87 -2.98 18.76 -17.31
C THR A 87 -3.12 18.24 -15.89
N PHE A 88 -2.93 19.13 -14.93
CA PHE A 88 -2.90 18.80 -13.51
C PHE A 88 -3.87 19.71 -12.77
N LYS A 89 -4.75 19.13 -11.96
CA LYS A 89 -5.71 19.88 -11.14
C LYS A 89 -5.82 19.26 -9.75
N THR A 90 -5.87 20.08 -8.71
CA THR A 90 -6.19 19.58 -7.38
C THR A 90 -7.70 19.42 -7.24
N VAL A 91 -8.16 18.19 -7.01
CA VAL A 91 -9.57 17.87 -6.76
C VAL A 91 -9.97 18.29 -5.35
N GLY A 92 -9.16 17.91 -4.36
CA GLY A 92 -9.48 18.17 -2.97
C GLY A 92 -8.44 17.69 -1.97
N LYS A 93 -8.74 17.89 -0.69
CA LYS A 93 -7.97 17.32 0.43
C LYS A 93 -8.58 15.98 0.83
N SER A 94 -7.74 14.96 1.03
CA SER A 94 -8.20 13.70 1.62
C SER A 94 -8.61 13.91 3.09
N TYR A 95 -9.52 13.11 3.64
CA TYR A 95 -9.90 13.17 5.05
C TYR A 95 -8.71 12.86 5.98
N ASP A 96 -7.77 12.01 5.55
CA ASP A 96 -6.52 11.73 6.26
C ASP A 96 -5.57 12.94 6.33
N SER A 97 -5.90 14.03 5.62
CA SER A 97 -5.10 15.24 5.48
C SER A 97 -4.96 16.10 6.74
N TYR A 98 -5.65 15.83 7.85
CA TYR A 98 -5.40 16.55 9.10
C TYR A 98 -3.97 16.32 9.62
N LYS A 99 -3.33 15.23 9.21
CA LYS A 99 -1.89 15.03 9.38
C LYS A 99 -1.14 15.85 8.32
N THR A 100 -0.56 16.97 8.76
CA THR A 100 0.28 17.83 7.91
C THR A 100 1.58 17.11 7.53
N PRO A 101 2.11 17.30 6.29
CA PRO A 101 3.40 16.77 5.91
C PRO A 101 4.52 17.39 6.77
N CYS A 102 5.65 16.68 6.85
CA CYS A 102 6.87 17.21 7.43
C CYS A 102 7.31 18.49 6.70
N LYS A 103 7.60 19.54 7.46
CA LYS A 103 8.17 20.82 6.96
C LYS A 103 9.58 21.09 7.48
N CYS A 104 10.18 20.14 8.19
CA CYS A 104 11.55 20.28 8.68
C CYS A 104 12.52 20.34 7.49
N LYS A 105 13.45 21.29 7.51
CA LYS A 105 14.50 21.39 6.47
C LYS A 105 15.50 20.24 6.56
N LYS A 106 15.80 19.81 7.78
CA LYS A 106 16.66 18.67 8.11
C LYS A 106 16.01 17.91 9.26
N SER A 107 15.97 16.58 9.15
CA SER A 107 15.57 15.70 10.24
C SER A 107 16.81 15.19 10.96
N ASP A 108 16.73 14.94 12.27
CA ASP A 108 17.83 14.34 13.03
C ASP A 108 18.10 12.90 12.58
N PHE A 109 17.02 12.17 12.32
CA PHE A 109 17.02 10.83 11.73
C PHE A 109 15.70 10.60 10.99
N TYR A 110 15.65 9.55 10.17
CA TYR A 110 14.44 9.13 9.49
C TYR A 110 14.06 7.72 9.93
N ILE A 111 12.75 7.47 10.02
CA ILE A 111 12.20 6.17 10.38
C ILE A 111 11.49 5.62 9.15
N LEU A 112 11.90 4.43 8.72
CA LEU A 112 11.19 3.66 7.71
C LEU A 112 10.00 2.96 8.38
N ILE A 113 8.81 3.15 7.81
CA ILE A 113 7.58 2.54 8.30
C ILE A 113 6.83 1.84 7.17
N THR A 114 6.13 0.77 7.51
CA THR A 114 5.17 0.17 6.60
C THR A 114 3.83 0.89 6.68
N ASN A 115 3.15 0.96 5.54
CA ASN A 115 1.83 1.56 5.43
C ASN A 115 0.82 0.50 5.00
N TYR A 116 0.61 -0.54 5.83
CA TYR A 116 -0.35 -1.59 5.52
C TYR A 116 -1.80 -1.06 5.46
N ILE A 117 -2.15 -0.16 6.38
CA ILE A 117 -3.52 0.37 6.55
C ILE A 117 -3.66 1.80 5.99
N THR A 118 -2.54 2.48 5.71
CA THR A 118 -2.55 3.90 5.31
C THR A 118 -1.90 4.11 3.95
N ILE A 119 -2.07 5.29 3.37
CA ILE A 119 -1.48 5.66 2.06
C ILE A 119 -0.41 6.75 2.27
N GLN A 120 0.29 6.71 3.40
CA GLN A 120 1.30 7.71 3.73
C GLN A 120 2.64 7.44 3.03
N SER A 121 3.58 8.38 3.16
CA SER A 121 4.96 8.12 2.75
C SER A 121 5.57 7.04 3.66
N PRO A 122 6.41 6.12 3.14
CA PRO A 122 7.11 5.12 3.95
C PRO A 122 8.21 5.71 4.85
N LEU A 123 8.38 7.03 4.84
CA LEU A 123 9.40 7.72 5.63
C LEU A 123 8.79 8.74 6.58
N ILE A 124 9.10 8.61 7.87
CA ILE A 124 8.74 9.55 8.92
C ILE A 124 9.97 10.35 9.37
N CYS A 125 9.76 11.64 9.62
CA CYS A 125 10.74 12.53 10.21
C CYS A 125 10.87 12.27 11.72
N GLY A 126 12.05 11.91 12.21
CA GLY A 126 12.32 11.68 13.64
C GLY A 126 12.11 12.92 14.52
N THR A 127 12.26 14.12 13.97
CA THR A 127 12.13 15.38 14.74
C THR A 127 10.67 15.80 14.94
N CYS A 128 9.79 15.64 13.93
CA CYS A 128 8.40 16.09 14.01
C CYS A 128 7.34 14.98 13.90
N ASN A 129 7.77 13.73 13.76
CA ASN A 129 6.94 12.53 13.62
C ASN A 129 5.86 12.62 12.52
N LYS A 130 6.19 13.30 11.41
CA LYS A 130 5.31 13.47 10.25
C LYS A 130 5.91 12.82 9.01
N SER A 131 5.04 12.40 8.10
CA SER A 131 5.42 11.81 6.81
C SER A 131 6.25 12.80 5.97
N VAL A 132 7.32 12.30 5.37
CA VAL A 132 8.26 13.07 4.57
C VAL A 132 7.96 12.85 3.07
N PRO A 133 7.74 13.91 2.27
CA PRO A 133 7.67 13.75 0.83
C PRO A 133 9.04 13.30 0.29
N LEU A 134 9.09 12.18 -0.41
CA LEU A 134 10.36 11.58 -0.84
C LEU A 134 11.12 12.47 -1.83
N TYR A 135 10.43 13.17 -2.74
CA TYR A 135 11.05 14.11 -3.69
C TYR A 135 11.81 15.30 -3.05
N ARG A 136 11.66 15.52 -1.73
CA ARG A 136 12.45 16.54 -1.01
C ARG A 136 13.81 16.05 -0.52
N LEU A 137 14.02 14.74 -0.53
CA LEU A 137 15.29 14.15 -0.14
C LEU A 137 16.32 14.38 -1.26
N PRO A 138 17.62 14.30 -0.95
CA PRO A 138 18.61 14.17 -2.00
C PRO A 138 18.31 12.93 -2.82
N GLN A 139 18.63 12.99 -4.12
CA GLN A 139 18.52 11.85 -5.02
C GLN A 139 19.22 10.63 -4.42
N PHE A 140 18.47 9.54 -4.23
CA PHE A 140 18.96 8.37 -3.52
C PHE A 140 19.61 7.36 -4.46
N TYR A 141 18.91 6.95 -5.52
CA TYR A 141 19.40 5.95 -6.47
C TYR A 141 18.80 6.17 -7.86
N ASP A 142 19.64 6.18 -8.90
CA ASP A 142 19.23 6.23 -10.32
C ASP A 142 18.02 7.16 -10.56
N TYR A 143 18.11 8.41 -10.08
CA TYR A 143 17.09 9.45 -10.24
C TYR A 143 15.77 9.25 -9.49
N GLY A 144 15.67 8.31 -8.54
CA GLY A 144 14.44 8.09 -7.78
C GLY A 144 14.63 7.45 -6.40
N TYR A 145 13.53 6.93 -5.89
CA TYR A 145 13.40 6.35 -4.55
C TYR A 145 12.89 4.92 -4.58
N MET A 146 13.03 4.22 -5.72
CA MET A 146 12.61 2.84 -5.90
C MET A 146 13.12 1.88 -4.82
N PRO A 147 14.36 1.99 -4.30
CA PRO A 147 14.80 1.12 -3.19
C PRO A 147 13.95 1.28 -1.92
N ILE A 148 13.54 2.51 -1.58
CA ILE A 148 12.69 2.79 -0.41
C ILE A 148 11.29 2.22 -0.63
N LEU A 149 10.74 2.37 -1.84
CA LEU A 149 9.41 1.86 -2.20
C LEU A 149 9.39 0.34 -2.32
N SER A 150 10.51 -0.27 -2.73
CA SER A 150 10.72 -1.71 -2.74
C SER A 150 10.79 -2.26 -1.32
N TRP A 151 11.54 -1.60 -0.44
CA TRP A 151 11.54 -1.90 1.00
C TRP A 151 10.11 -1.85 1.58
N GLU A 152 9.36 -0.78 1.31
CA GLU A 152 7.96 -0.66 1.74
C GLU A 152 7.12 -1.84 1.25
N THR A 153 7.23 -2.18 -0.04
CA THR A 153 6.46 -3.26 -0.67
C THR A 153 6.78 -4.63 -0.07
N ASN A 154 8.05 -4.90 0.20
CA ASN A 154 8.49 -6.17 0.78
C ASN A 154 7.98 -6.31 2.21
N TYR A 155 8.13 -5.28 3.04
CA TYR A 155 7.69 -5.35 4.43
C TYR A 155 6.16 -5.31 4.58
N ILE A 156 5.43 -4.60 3.70
CA ILE A 156 3.95 -4.72 3.62
C ILE A 156 3.53 -6.16 3.30
N SER A 157 4.34 -6.90 2.53
CA SER A 157 4.04 -8.31 2.24
C SER A 157 4.19 -9.19 3.48
N CYS A 158 5.16 -8.90 4.35
CA CYS A 158 5.27 -9.51 5.67
C CYS A 158 4.06 -9.14 6.56
N ASP A 159 3.65 -7.87 6.58
CA ASP A 159 2.47 -7.42 7.34
C ASP A 159 1.21 -8.15 6.87
N ARG A 160 1.02 -8.32 5.56
CA ARG A 160 -0.09 -9.12 4.99
C ARG A 160 -0.07 -10.55 5.47
N LEU A 161 1.10 -11.18 5.48
CA LEU A 161 1.25 -12.55 5.95
C LEU A 161 0.94 -12.65 7.43
N GLN A 162 1.36 -11.70 8.27
CA GLN A 162 1.08 -11.71 9.71
C GLN A 162 -0.39 -11.40 10.02
N MET A 163 -0.92 -10.31 9.45
CA MET A 163 -2.24 -9.78 9.80
C MET A 163 -3.39 -10.60 9.22
N ASN A 164 -3.17 -11.31 8.11
CA ASN A 164 -4.19 -12.15 7.48
C ASN A 164 -3.85 -13.66 7.59
N CYS A 165 -3.07 -14.05 8.62
CA CYS A 165 -2.56 -15.42 8.77
C CYS A 165 -3.59 -16.43 9.32
N GLU A 166 -4.76 -16.57 8.69
CA GLU A 166 -5.74 -17.56 9.15
C GLU A 166 -5.19 -19.00 9.07
N VAL A 167 -4.35 -19.28 8.06
CA VAL A 167 -3.76 -20.61 7.89
C VAL A 167 -2.80 -20.92 9.04
N GLY A 168 -1.89 -20.00 9.38
CA GLY A 168 -0.96 -20.20 10.49
C GLY A 168 -1.67 -20.31 11.84
N GLU A 169 -2.72 -19.51 12.05
CA GLU A 169 -3.58 -19.61 13.23
C GLU A 169 -4.25 -20.99 13.33
N ARG A 170 -4.89 -21.47 12.26
CA ARG A 170 -5.53 -22.79 12.24
C ARG A 170 -4.53 -23.92 12.52
N TRP A 171 -3.35 -23.87 11.92
CA TRP A 171 -2.28 -24.84 12.18
C TRP A 171 -1.80 -24.82 13.63
N ALA A 172 -1.63 -23.64 14.22
CA ALA A 172 -1.25 -23.50 15.63
C ALA A 172 -2.34 -24.07 16.56
N LEU A 173 -3.61 -23.74 16.31
CA LEU A 173 -4.76 -24.27 17.05
C LEU A 173 -4.84 -25.80 16.97
N MET A 174 -4.70 -26.38 15.77
CA MET A 174 -4.66 -27.83 15.60
C MET A 174 -3.52 -28.48 16.39
N GLY A 175 -2.34 -27.84 16.41
CA GLY A 175 -1.19 -28.30 17.20
C GLY A 175 -1.44 -28.27 18.71
N VAL A 176 -2.11 -27.23 19.23
CA VAL A 176 -2.50 -27.15 20.64
C VAL A 176 -3.55 -28.21 20.98
N ILE A 177 -4.61 -28.34 20.17
CA ILE A 177 -5.66 -29.36 20.35
C ILE A 177 -5.05 -30.76 20.38
N SER A 178 -4.15 -31.06 19.44
CA SER A 178 -3.43 -32.34 19.39
C SER A 178 -2.61 -32.58 20.65
N LYS A 179 -1.81 -31.60 21.11
CA LYS A 179 -1.02 -31.75 22.35
C LYS A 179 -1.87 -31.91 23.59
N VAL A 180 -2.97 -31.17 23.70
CA VAL A 180 -3.93 -31.29 24.83
C VAL A 180 -4.59 -32.66 24.81
N ALA A 181 -5.04 -33.14 23.64
CA ALA A 181 -5.62 -34.48 23.49
C ALA A 181 -4.62 -35.58 23.88
N THR A 182 -3.37 -35.49 23.45
CA THR A 182 -2.32 -36.47 23.78
C THR A 182 -2.01 -36.46 25.28
N TYR A 183 -1.93 -35.29 25.91
CA TYR A 183 -1.69 -35.19 27.35
C TYR A 183 -2.85 -35.74 28.19
N PHE A 184 -4.10 -35.50 27.76
CA PHE A 184 -5.29 -36.03 28.44
C PHE A 184 -5.44 -37.55 28.26
N CYS A 185 -5.31 -38.08 27.05
CA CYS A 185 -5.35 -39.53 26.80
C CYS A 185 -4.24 -40.27 27.57
N ALA A 186 -3.05 -39.68 27.70
CA ALA A 186 -1.95 -40.29 28.47
C ALA A 186 -2.24 -40.34 29.97
N LYS A 187 -3.04 -39.42 30.50
CA LYS A 187 -3.35 -39.32 31.94
C LYS A 187 -4.66 -40.02 32.33
N TRP A 188 -5.59 -40.19 31.38
CA TRP A 188 -6.90 -40.80 31.58
C TRP A 188 -7.26 -41.68 30.37
N PRO A 189 -6.72 -42.90 30.27
CA PRO A 189 -6.83 -43.75 29.08
C PRO A 189 -8.26 -44.25 28.77
N HIS A 190 -9.19 -44.08 29.71
CA HIS A 190 -10.60 -44.48 29.55
C HIS A 190 -11.51 -43.35 29.03
N VAL A 191 -10.98 -42.14 28.81
CA VAL A 191 -11.76 -40.98 28.33
C VAL A 191 -11.47 -40.76 26.85
N SER A 192 -12.47 -40.97 25.99
CA SER A 192 -12.36 -40.77 24.55
C SER A 192 -12.80 -39.36 24.13
N LEU A 193 -11.96 -38.67 23.35
CA LEU A 193 -12.26 -37.34 22.81
C LEU A 193 -13.11 -37.48 21.53
N GLN A 194 -14.44 -37.39 21.65
CA GLN A 194 -15.34 -37.25 20.49
C GLN A 194 -15.77 -35.78 20.39
N SER A 195 -15.26 -35.09 19.37
CA SER A 195 -15.69 -33.74 18.95
C SER A 195 -15.89 -32.73 20.09
N ILE A 196 -14.80 -32.17 20.64
CA ILE A 196 -14.76 -31.03 21.59
C ILE A 196 -15.60 -31.19 22.90
N HIS A 197 -16.41 -32.23 23.04
CA HIS A 197 -17.16 -32.55 24.25
C HIS A 197 -16.35 -33.55 25.09
N PHE A 198 -15.97 -33.12 26.29
CA PHE A 198 -15.37 -33.99 27.29
C PHE A 198 -16.49 -34.76 27.99
N VAL A 199 -16.61 -36.06 27.73
CA VAL A 199 -17.57 -36.93 28.43
C VAL A 199 -16.78 -37.91 29.31
N SER A 200 -16.94 -37.79 30.63
CA SER A 200 -16.46 -38.74 31.62
C SER A 200 -17.43 -39.92 31.70
N ALA A 201 -16.92 -41.16 31.66
CA ALA A 201 -17.76 -42.37 31.73
C ALA A 201 -18.38 -42.62 33.12
N GLU A 202 -17.97 -41.90 34.17
CA GLU A 202 -18.42 -42.16 35.55
C GLU A 202 -19.38 -41.09 36.12
N THR A 203 -19.56 -39.95 35.45
CA THR A 203 -20.45 -38.89 35.94
C THR A 203 -21.09 -38.12 34.78
N VAL A 204 -22.39 -38.31 34.62
CA VAL A 204 -23.24 -37.61 33.66
C VAL A 204 -23.41 -36.15 34.12
N HIS A 205 -22.46 -35.29 33.79
CA HIS A 205 -22.70 -33.84 33.77
C HIS A 205 -22.01 -33.23 32.55
N LEU A 206 -22.83 -32.91 31.54
CA LEU A 206 -22.47 -32.14 30.37
C LEU A 206 -22.18 -30.69 30.79
N ALA A 207 -20.93 -30.26 30.68
CA ALA A 207 -20.60 -28.84 30.62
C ALA A 207 -20.54 -28.44 29.14
N ASP A 208 -21.65 -27.89 28.63
CA ASP A 208 -21.73 -27.37 27.27
C ASP A 208 -20.99 -26.03 27.16
N LEU A 209 -19.84 -26.03 26.51
CA LEU A 209 -19.25 -24.81 25.96
C LEU A 209 -19.76 -24.65 24.52
N LYS A 210 -20.91 -23.97 24.39
CA LYS A 210 -21.38 -23.47 23.08
C LYS A 210 -20.53 -22.27 22.68
N MET A 211 -19.74 -22.42 21.61
CA MET A 211 -19.22 -21.29 20.85
C MET A 211 -20.12 -21.06 19.62
N PHE A 212 -20.79 -19.91 19.61
CA PHE A 212 -21.14 -19.20 18.38
C PHE A 212 -19.91 -18.47 17.84
#